data_AF-H0Q4L7-F1
#
_entry.id   AF-H0Q4L7-F1
#
_cell.length_a   1.000
_cell.length_b   1.000
_cell.length_c   1.000
_cell.angle_alpha   90.00
_cell.angle_beta   90.00
_cell.angle_gamma   90.00
#
_symmetry.space_group_name_H-M   'P 1'
#
loop_
_entity.id
_entity.type
_entity.pdbx_description
1 polymer ?
#
loop_
_entity_poly.entity_id
_entity_poly.type
_entity_poly.pdbx_seq_one_letter_code
_entity_poly.pdbx_strand_id
1 'polypeptide(L)'
;MDAIGQILASFRSTLPAGSKTAEAIDRGAGPEEISACASTEGLHALAGALFEACEEHLDAGSEPAPQGAVIDIVAARLREFREQLPEDSATARMIDRGASLEEISEAAQQEGLDSLASMLFEAEREAGSKG
;
A
#
# COMPACT_ATOMS: atom_id res chain seq x y z
N MET A 1 6.86 13.98 -17.60
CA MET A 1 8.21 13.40 -17.69
C MET A 1 8.34 12.50 -16.49
N ASP A 2 8.48 11.20 -16.70
CA ASP A 2 8.62 10.21 -15.63
C ASP A 2 9.97 10.38 -14.94
N ALA A 3 9.96 10.73 -13.65
CA ALA A 3 11.18 10.94 -12.85
C ALA A 3 12.08 9.68 -12.87
N ILE A 4 11.44 8.52 -12.77
CA ILE A 4 12.09 7.20 -12.89
C ILE A 4 12.83 7.07 -14.23
N GLY A 5 12.20 7.40 -15.35
CA GLY A 5 12.83 7.32 -16.68
C GLY A 5 14.06 8.21 -16.81
N GLN A 6 14.04 9.39 -16.19
CA GLN A 6 15.17 10.32 -16.18
C GLN A 6 16.35 9.80 -15.34
N ILE A 7 16.08 9.21 -14.18
CA ILE A 7 17.08 8.58 -13.32
C ILE A 7 17.75 7.41 -14.07
N LEU A 8 16.94 6.51 -14.66
CA LEU A 8 17.44 5.36 -15.41
C LEU A 8 18.33 5.77 -16.59
N ALA A 9 17.95 6.79 -17.37
CA ALA A 9 18.75 7.28 -18.49
C ALA A 9 20.10 7.89 -18.03
N SER A 10 20.09 8.61 -16.91
CA SER A 10 21.28 9.24 -16.34
C SER A 10 22.30 8.20 -15.88
N PHE A 11 21.84 7.16 -15.16
CA PHE A 11 22.72 6.09 -14.70
C PHE A 11 23.10 5.09 -15.81
N ARG A 12 22.25 4.84 -16.81
CA ARG A 12 22.60 3.96 -17.94
C ARG A 12 23.85 4.43 -18.69
N SER A 13 24.09 5.74 -18.78
CA SER A 13 25.29 6.32 -19.39
C SER A 13 26.56 6.14 -18.56
N THR A 14 26.43 5.87 -17.25
CA THR A 14 27.57 5.70 -16.33
C THR A 14 27.85 4.23 -16.01
N LEU A 15 26.94 3.32 -16.37
CA LEU A 15 27.07 1.89 -16.12
C LEU A 15 27.88 1.16 -17.21
N PRO A 16 28.76 0.22 -16.83
CA PRO A 16 29.47 -0.62 -17.79
C PRO A 16 28.50 -1.58 -18.50
N ALA A 17 28.77 -1.86 -19.78
CA ALA A 17 27.88 -2.64 -20.65
C ALA A 17 27.63 -4.10 -20.23
N GLY A 18 28.37 -4.62 -19.24
CA GLY A 18 28.19 -5.97 -18.69
C GLY A 18 27.58 -6.01 -17.29
N SER A 19 27.05 -4.88 -16.80
CA SER A 19 26.35 -4.80 -15.52
C SER A 19 24.92 -5.32 -15.64
N LYS A 20 24.48 -6.12 -14.68
CA LYS A 20 23.10 -6.67 -14.68
C LYS A 20 22.07 -5.55 -14.59
N THR A 21 22.39 -4.47 -13.89
CA THR A 21 21.58 -3.25 -13.83
C THR A 21 21.45 -2.61 -15.20
N ALA A 22 22.52 -2.55 -16.00
CA ALA A 22 22.47 -1.99 -17.34
C ALA A 22 21.59 -2.84 -18.27
N GLU A 23 21.69 -4.16 -18.19
CA GLU A 23 20.81 -5.10 -18.92
C GLU A 23 19.34 -5.00 -18.48
N ALA A 24 19.09 -4.84 -17.17
CA ALA A 24 17.76 -4.65 -16.62
C ALA A 24 17.11 -3.34 -17.13
N ILE A 25 17.90 -2.27 -17.29
CA ILE A 25 17.43 -1.03 -17.89
C ILE A 25 17.15 -1.21 -19.39
N ASP A 26 18.05 -1.86 -20.12
CA ASP A 26 17.95 -2.07 -21.57
C ASP A 26 16.72 -2.90 -21.96
N ARG A 27 16.41 -3.91 -21.14
CA ARG A 27 15.20 -4.74 -21.32
C ARG A 27 13.90 -4.06 -20.89
N GLY A 28 13.96 -2.86 -20.31
CA GLY A 28 12.80 -2.14 -19.78
C GLY A 28 12.19 -2.81 -18.54
N ALA A 29 13.02 -3.33 -17.63
CA ALA A 29 12.54 -3.91 -16.38
C ALA A 29 11.84 -2.88 -15.48
N GLY A 30 11.03 -3.39 -14.54
CA GLY A 30 10.43 -2.57 -13.50
C GLY A 30 11.46 -1.92 -12.57
N PRO A 31 11.16 -0.75 -11.98
CA PRO A 31 12.10 -0.01 -11.13
C PRO A 31 12.56 -0.81 -9.90
N GLU A 32 11.69 -1.66 -9.34
CA GLU A 32 12.04 -2.57 -8.24
C GLU A 32 13.15 -3.57 -8.62
N GLU A 33 13.05 -4.16 -9.81
CA GLU A 33 14.04 -5.14 -10.26
C GLU A 33 15.37 -4.46 -10.62
N ILE A 34 15.31 -3.28 -11.23
CA ILE A 34 16.50 -2.48 -11.52
C ILE A 34 17.19 -2.06 -10.22
N SER A 35 16.41 -1.66 -9.21
CA SER A 35 16.91 -1.30 -7.88
C SER A 35 17.57 -2.50 -7.17
N ALA A 36 16.97 -3.69 -7.24
CA ALA A 36 17.55 -4.91 -6.69
C ALA A 36 18.89 -5.28 -7.35
N CYS A 37 18.98 -5.16 -8.68
CA CYS A 37 20.22 -5.36 -9.42
C CYS A 37 21.27 -4.32 -9.02
N ALA A 38 20.88 -3.04 -8.96
CA ALA A 38 21.74 -1.93 -8.56
C ALA A 38 22.32 -2.14 -7.15
N SER A 39 21.48 -2.53 -6.19
CA SER A 39 21.90 -2.82 -4.81
C SER A 39 22.89 -3.99 -4.75
N THR A 40 22.64 -5.05 -5.53
CA THR A 40 23.54 -6.22 -5.63
C THR A 40 24.91 -5.86 -6.23
N GLU A 41 24.95 -4.91 -7.16
CA GLU A 41 26.19 -4.43 -7.80
C GLU A 41 26.85 -3.26 -7.04
N GLY A 42 26.31 -2.88 -5.88
CA GLY A 42 26.87 -1.83 -5.02
C GLY A 42 26.53 -0.39 -5.47
N LEU A 43 25.60 -0.24 -6.41
CA LEU A 43 25.10 1.02 -6.95
C LEU A 43 24.00 1.61 -6.06
N HIS A 44 24.33 1.82 -4.78
CA HIS A 44 23.39 2.30 -3.76
C HIS A 44 22.77 3.66 -4.12
N ALA A 45 23.51 4.52 -4.83
CA ALA A 45 23.00 5.81 -5.30
C ALA A 45 21.86 5.68 -6.32
N LEU A 46 21.94 4.69 -7.22
CA LEU A 46 20.88 4.39 -8.18
C LEU A 46 19.69 3.72 -7.48
N ALA A 47 19.96 2.73 -6.63
CA ALA A 47 18.91 2.04 -5.86
C ALA A 47 18.12 3.02 -4.98
N GLY A 48 18.81 3.94 -4.30
CA GLY A 48 18.20 4.98 -3.47
C GLY A 48 17.40 6.00 -4.29
N ALA A 49 17.95 6.50 -5.40
CA ALA A 49 17.23 7.43 -6.28
C ALA A 49 15.98 6.80 -6.91
N LEU A 50 16.05 5.52 -7.30
CA LEU A 50 14.88 4.78 -7.80
C LEU A 50 13.83 4.56 -6.71
N PHE A 51 14.26 4.26 -5.49
CA PHE A 51 13.36 4.09 -4.36
C PHE A 51 12.63 5.40 -4.03
N GLU A 52 13.37 6.52 -3.92
CA GLU A 52 12.80 7.84 -3.65
C GLU A 52 11.84 8.30 -4.75
N ALA A 53 12.20 8.12 -6.02
CA ALA A 53 11.30 8.43 -7.14
C ALA A 53 10.10 7.49 -7.24
N CYS A 54 10.24 6.24 -6.77
CA CYS A 54 9.13 5.31 -6.66
C CYS A 54 8.18 5.72 -5.54
N GLU A 55 8.67 6.11 -4.37
CA GLU A 55 7.86 6.64 -3.27
C GLU A 55 7.13 7.93 -3.67
N GLU A 56 7.81 8.85 -4.38
CA GLU A 56 7.20 10.09 -4.87
C GLU A 56 6.15 9.84 -5.98
N HIS A 57 6.31 8.80 -6.80
CA HIS A 57 5.26 8.36 -7.74
C HIS A 57 4.12 7.58 -7.06
N LEU A 58 4.39 6.89 -5.95
CA LEU A 58 3.37 6.20 -5.13
C LEU A 58 2.45 7.19 -4.41
N ASP A 59 2.97 8.38 -4.04
CA ASP A 59 2.18 9.48 -3.45
C ASP A 59 1.13 10.04 -4.44
N ALA A 60 1.38 9.92 -5.74
CA ALA A 60 0.43 10.31 -6.80
C ALA A 60 -0.52 9.18 -7.25
N GLY A 61 -0.36 7.95 -6.75
CA GLY A 61 -1.16 6.81 -7.18
C GLY A 61 -0.91 5.53 -6.39
N SER A 62 -1.52 5.43 -5.21
CA SER A 62 -1.78 4.21 -4.42
C SER A 62 -0.55 3.36 -4.04
N GLU A 63 -0.03 3.58 -2.83
CA GLU A 63 -0.28 2.75 -1.62
C GLU A 63 0.79 3.08 -0.54
N PRO A 64 0.42 3.67 0.61
CA PRO A 64 1.38 3.93 1.68
C PRO A 64 1.63 2.68 2.54
N ALA A 65 2.89 2.48 2.92
CA ALA A 65 3.33 1.56 3.97
C ALA A 65 2.63 1.82 5.33
N PRO A 66 2.97 1.06 6.38
CA PRO A 66 2.16 0.06 7.09
C PRO A 66 0.91 0.57 7.85
N GLN A 67 0.48 1.82 7.67
CA GLN A 67 -0.81 2.34 8.15
C GLN A 67 -1.97 1.78 7.31
N GLY A 68 -1.71 1.51 6.02
CA GLY A 68 -2.62 0.77 5.15
C GLY A 68 -2.81 -0.70 5.56
N ALA A 69 -1.85 -1.32 6.25
CA ALA A 69 -1.99 -2.73 6.65
C ALA A 69 -3.11 -2.93 7.67
N VAL A 70 -3.27 -2.03 8.65
CA VAL A 70 -4.38 -2.11 9.62
C VAL A 70 -5.71 -1.88 8.91
N ILE A 71 -5.78 -0.89 8.03
CA ILE A 71 -7.00 -0.59 7.25
C ILE A 71 -7.34 -1.73 6.29
N ASP A 72 -6.35 -2.35 5.64
CA ASP A 72 -6.55 -3.45 4.70
C ASP A 72 -6.95 -4.75 5.43
N ILE A 73 -6.33 -5.04 6.59
CA ILE A 73 -6.76 -6.14 7.47
C ILE A 73 -8.19 -5.91 7.95
N VAL A 74 -8.53 -4.68 8.38
CA VAL A 74 -9.89 -4.34 8.81
C VAL A 74 -10.87 -4.43 7.64
N ALA A 75 -10.51 -3.97 6.44
CA ALA A 75 -11.34 -4.07 5.25
C ALA A 75 -11.58 -5.53 4.83
N ALA A 76 -10.55 -6.37 4.89
CA ALA A 76 -10.66 -7.81 4.66
C ALA A 76 -11.58 -8.47 5.69
N ARG A 77 -11.42 -8.13 6.98
CA ARG A 77 -12.29 -8.61 8.06
C ARG A 77 -13.73 -8.15 7.89
N LEU A 78 -13.95 -6.90 7.50
CA LEU A 78 -15.28 -6.36 7.24
C LEU A 78 -15.97 -7.11 6.09
N ARG A 79 -15.24 -7.50 5.04
CA ARG A 79 -15.78 -8.39 4.00
C ARG A 79 -16.14 -9.77 4.54
N GLU A 80 -15.29 -10.39 5.36
CA GLU A 80 -15.61 -11.68 6.00
C GLU A 80 -16.88 -11.58 6.89
N PHE A 81 -17.03 -10.49 7.63
CA PHE A 81 -18.24 -10.23 8.42
C PHE A 81 -19.45 -9.99 7.53
N ARG A 82 -19.29 -9.26 6.42
CA ARG A 82 -20.35 -9.02 5.44
C ARG A 82 -20.91 -10.31 4.83
N GLU A 83 -20.07 -11.33 4.63
CA GLU A 83 -20.47 -12.65 4.14
C GLU A 83 -21.20 -13.50 5.21
N GLN A 84 -20.95 -13.21 6.49
CA GLN A 84 -21.57 -13.90 7.63
C GLN A 84 -22.85 -13.20 8.13
N LEU A 85 -23.04 -11.94 7.77
CA LEU A 85 -24.20 -11.13 8.17
C LEU A 85 -25.37 -11.30 7.21
N PRO A 86 -26.61 -11.33 7.72
CA PRO A 86 -27.80 -11.31 6.88
C PRO A 86 -27.86 -10.02 6.05
N GLU A 87 -28.47 -10.09 4.86
CA GLU A 87 -28.61 -8.94 3.96
C GLU A 87 -29.42 -7.77 4.55
N ASP A 88 -30.23 -8.04 5.58
CA ASP A 88 -31.04 -7.05 6.29
C ASP A 88 -30.24 -6.30 7.38
N SER A 89 -28.99 -6.71 7.66
CA SER A 89 -28.19 -6.11 8.73
C SER A 89 -27.75 -4.69 8.37
N ALA A 90 -27.93 -3.76 9.32
CA ALA A 90 -27.52 -2.36 9.15
C ALA A 90 -26.00 -2.24 8.93
N THR A 91 -25.23 -3.03 9.68
CA THR A 91 -23.77 -3.12 9.60
C THR A 91 -23.32 -3.59 8.22
N ALA A 92 -23.98 -4.61 7.66
CA ALA A 92 -23.69 -5.10 6.31
C ALA A 92 -23.87 -4.01 5.25
N ARG A 93 -24.89 -3.16 5.41
CA ARG A 93 -25.17 -2.05 4.51
C ARG A 93 -24.16 -0.91 4.65
N MET A 94 -23.69 -0.64 5.86
CA MET A 94 -22.62 0.33 6.13
C MET A 94 -21.30 -0.11 5.50
N ILE A 95 -20.98 -1.40 5.60
CA ILE A 95 -19.79 -2.01 4.97
C ILE A 95 -19.87 -1.90 3.45
N ASP A 96 -21.01 -2.27 2.85
CA ASP A 96 -21.23 -2.23 1.39
C ASP A 96 -21.10 -0.81 0.83
N ARG A 97 -21.52 0.19 1.62
CA ARG A 97 -21.42 1.61 1.27
C ARG A 97 -20.02 2.21 1.50
N GLY A 98 -19.11 1.48 2.15
CA GLY A 98 -17.80 2.00 2.53
C GLY A 98 -17.87 3.13 3.55
N ALA A 99 -18.78 3.02 4.52
CA ALA A 99 -18.90 3.99 5.62
C ALA A 99 -17.65 4.01 6.51
N SER A 100 -17.52 5.05 7.34
CA SER A 100 -16.37 5.18 8.26
C SER A 100 -16.36 4.06 9.32
N LEU A 101 -15.19 3.72 9.86
CA LEU A 101 -15.08 2.71 10.93
C LEU A 101 -15.99 3.05 12.12
N GLU A 102 -16.05 4.32 12.51
CA GLU A 102 -17.00 4.85 13.49
C GLU A 102 -18.46 4.47 13.17
N GLU A 103 -18.94 4.78 11.97
CA GLU A 103 -20.32 4.50 11.53
C GLU A 103 -20.62 3.00 11.48
N ILE A 104 -19.67 2.19 11.02
CA ILE A 104 -19.79 0.73 10.99
C ILE A 104 -19.80 0.19 12.43
N SER A 105 -18.96 0.72 13.31
CA SER A 105 -18.87 0.29 14.72
C SER A 105 -20.15 0.59 15.49
N GLU A 106 -20.78 1.74 15.23
CA GLU A 106 -22.07 2.11 15.83
C GLU A 106 -23.19 1.17 15.36
N ALA A 107 -23.27 0.88 14.06
CA ALA A 107 -24.22 -0.09 13.52
C ALA A 107 -23.99 -1.50 14.10
N ALA A 108 -22.73 -1.93 14.19
CA ALA A 108 -22.35 -3.20 14.77
C ALA A 108 -22.78 -3.30 16.24
N GLN A 109 -22.59 -2.23 17.01
CA GLN A 109 -23.00 -2.19 18.42
C GLN A 109 -24.51 -2.18 18.60
N GLN A 110 -25.26 -1.49 17.73
CA GLN A 110 -26.73 -1.50 17.71
C GLN A 110 -27.29 -2.90 17.42
N GLU A 111 -26.59 -3.69 16.60
CA GLU A 111 -27.00 -5.06 16.23
C GLU A 111 -26.47 -6.15 17.18
N GLY A 112 -25.71 -5.77 18.22
CA GLY A 112 -25.13 -6.72 19.19
C GLY A 112 -23.89 -7.45 18.68
N LEU A 113 -23.21 -6.91 17.67
CA LEU A 113 -21.93 -7.39 17.15
C LEU A 113 -20.78 -6.75 17.95
N ASP A 114 -20.81 -6.89 19.27
CA ASP A 114 -19.85 -6.24 20.19
C ASP A 114 -18.39 -6.56 19.87
N SER A 115 -18.11 -7.77 19.39
CA SER A 115 -16.77 -8.18 18.95
C SER A 115 -16.29 -7.42 17.72
N LEU A 116 -17.17 -7.16 16.75
CA LEU A 116 -16.84 -6.38 15.55
C LEU A 116 -16.68 -4.90 15.92
N ALA A 117 -17.62 -4.34 16.69
CA ALA A 117 -17.56 -2.95 17.14
C ALA A 117 -16.28 -2.65 17.94
N SER A 118 -15.89 -3.53 18.87
CA SER A 118 -14.66 -3.37 19.66
C SER A 118 -13.40 -3.42 18.79
N MET A 119 -13.35 -4.34 17.82
CA MET A 119 -12.22 -4.47 16.89
C MET A 119 -12.07 -3.22 16.02
N LEU A 120 -13.19 -2.71 15.46
CA LEU A 120 -13.18 -1.52 14.62
C LEU A 120 -12.74 -0.27 15.39
N PHE A 121 -13.22 -0.12 16.63
CA PHE A 121 -12.84 0.98 17.49
C PHE A 121 -11.34 0.95 17.88
N GLU A 122 -10.81 -0.25 18.16
CA GLU A 122 -9.37 -0.41 18.46
C GLU A 122 -8.50 -0.11 17.23
N ALA A 123 -8.90 -0.60 16.06
CA ALA A 123 -8.20 -0.34 14.82
C ALA A 123 -8.24 1.14 14.42
N GLU A 124 -9.37 1.82 14.62
CA GLU A 124 -9.49 3.27 14.39
C GLU A 124 -8.55 4.05 15.33
N ARG A 125 -8.52 3.71 16.63
CA ARG A 125 -7.62 4.35 17.59
C ARG A 125 -6.16 4.12 17.26
N GLU A 126 -5.79 2.92 16.80
CA GLU A 126 -4.42 2.62 16.40
C GLU A 126 -4.03 3.38 15.12
N ALA A 127 -4.94 3.48 14.16
CA ALA A 127 -4.75 4.26 12.93
C ALA A 127 -4.69 5.78 13.20
N GLY A 128 -5.48 6.30 14.14
CA GLY A 128 -5.57 7.73 14.47
C GLY A 128 -4.54 8.23 15.50
N SER A 129 -3.89 7.34 16.27
CA SER A 129 -3.00 7.73 17.38
C SER A 129 -1.52 7.90 16.97
N LYS A 130 -1.17 7.84 15.69
CA LYS A 130 0.20 8.10 15.19
C LYS A 130 0.28 9.19 14.10
N GLY A 131 -0.47 10.28 14.30
CA GLY A 131 -0.28 11.55 13.57
C GLY A 131 0.65 12.50 14.30
#